data_AF-A3GET7-F1
#
_entry.id   AF-A3GET7-F1
#
_cell.length_a   1.000
_cell.length_b   1.000
_cell.length_c   1.000
_cell.angle_alpha   90.00
_cell.angle_beta   90.00
_cell.angle_gamma   90.00
#
_symmetry.space_group_name_H-M   'P 1'
#
loop_
_entity.id
_entity.type
_entity.pdbx_description
1 polymer ?
#
loop_
_entity_poly.entity_id
_entity_poly.type
_entity_poly.pdbx_seq_one_letter_code
_entity_poly.pdbx_strand_id
1 'polypeptide(L)'
;MSKLDRVNQIYLGEISNKKEVSISSTREAVYENRLKKDIERTKEYIKQANRAIVSFRDVEVSASQDHRRRIIALYEAYKKIPYNSSKDESIGLATASQSIERLVQQHAQATDDLNSSNRQSEIEKIKMAMSDYRRLSEIIDDVVEEKMKRLQVIEARIEEMNVDIESENGISKFNQKSKGTLTTIQSDIQATERLLALHLKRIITKFLAVQDSEFSNLSDATIVKTTVQQCQNMLIRLLKSDSSTWVQVHPNNFTSGLIKTLVMNDIILIRDDSEFDLQYLKLRDYGR
;
A
#
# COMPACT_ATOMS: atom_id res chain seq x y z
N MET A 1 1.05 34.92 23.15
CA MET A 1 2.20 35.23 22.27
C MET A 1 2.92 33.94 21.97
N SER A 2 2.84 33.49 20.72
CA SER A 2 3.40 32.20 20.28
C SER A 2 4.92 32.29 20.21
N LYS A 3 5.63 31.17 20.44
CA LYS A 3 7.10 31.10 20.22
C LYS A 3 7.47 31.48 18.77
N LEU A 4 6.54 31.28 17.83
CA LEU A 4 6.66 31.67 16.42
C LEU A 4 6.72 33.19 16.23
N ASP A 5 5.94 33.94 17.02
CA ASP A 5 5.87 35.41 16.93
C ASP A 5 7.19 36.05 17.37
N ARG A 6 7.85 35.47 18.38
CA ARG A 6 9.17 35.90 18.86
C ARG A 6 10.27 35.67 17.83
N VAL A 7 10.25 34.53 17.15
CA VAL A 7 11.23 34.20 16.10
C VAL A 7 11.08 35.13 14.90
N ASN A 8 9.84 35.42 14.48
CA ASN A 8 9.57 36.37 13.41
C ASN A 8 9.98 37.79 13.77
N GLN A 9 9.80 38.22 15.02
CA GLN A 9 10.25 39.54 15.48
C GLN A 9 11.78 39.68 15.49
N ILE A 10 12.51 38.62 15.86
CA ILE A 10 13.97 38.62 15.84
C ILE A 10 14.47 38.67 14.39
N TYR A 11 13.91 37.83 13.51
CA TYR A 11 14.26 37.81 12.08
C TYR A 11 13.97 39.15 11.39
N LEU A 12 12.80 39.75 11.62
CA LEU A 12 12.42 41.02 11.01
C LEU A 12 13.15 42.22 11.63
N GLY A 13 13.47 42.15 12.93
CA GLY A 13 14.21 43.19 13.64
C GLY A 13 15.68 43.27 13.25
N GLU A 14 16.33 42.14 12.94
CA GLU A 14 17.72 42.09 12.47
C GLU A 14 17.89 42.58 11.03
N ILE A 15 16.87 42.42 10.18
CA ILE A 15 16.88 42.91 8.79
C ILE A 15 16.79 44.46 8.75
N SER A 16 16.11 45.08 9.72
CA SER A 16 15.84 46.53 9.69
C SER A 16 17.01 47.40 10.19
N ASN A 17 18.00 46.83 10.89
CA ASN A 17 19.11 47.59 11.49
C ASN A 17 20.46 47.50 10.75
N LYS A 18 20.51 46.89 9.56
CA LYS A 18 21.69 46.98 8.70
C LYS A 18 21.72 48.32 7.96
N LYS A 19 22.48 49.28 8.51
CA LYS A 19 23.10 50.37 7.74
C LYS A 19 24.05 49.76 6.67
N GLU A 20 23.49 49.23 5.58
CA GLU A 20 24.21 48.61 4.45
C GLU A 20 23.90 49.37 3.15
N VAL A 21 24.37 50.63 2.99
CA VAL A 21 24.19 51.30 1.67
C VAL A 21 25.41 52.05 1.13
N SER A 22 26.50 52.30 1.87
CA SER A 22 27.65 53.04 1.30
C SER A 22 28.90 52.22 0.97
N ILE A 23 29.12 51.06 1.59
CA ILE A 23 30.35 50.26 1.39
C ILE A 23 30.16 49.18 0.30
N SER A 24 28.93 48.70 0.08
CA SER A 24 28.67 47.64 -0.91
C SER A 24 28.84 48.15 -2.35
N SER A 25 28.32 49.35 -2.66
CA SER A 25 28.40 49.93 -4.01
C SER A 25 29.83 50.09 -4.53
N THR A 26 30.77 50.43 -3.66
CA THR A 26 32.19 50.60 -4.05
C THR A 26 32.85 49.24 -4.28
N ARG A 27 32.55 48.23 -3.46
CA ARG A 27 33.11 46.87 -3.61
C ARG A 27 32.52 46.15 -4.82
N GLU A 28 31.23 46.33 -5.06
CA GLU A 28 30.52 45.83 -6.24
C GLU A 28 31.07 46.46 -7.52
N ALA A 29 31.27 47.78 -7.55
CA ALA A 29 31.88 48.46 -8.69
C ALA A 29 33.32 47.99 -8.96
N VAL A 30 34.11 47.71 -7.91
CA VAL A 30 35.46 47.15 -8.05
C VAL A 30 35.39 45.72 -8.60
N TYR A 31 34.48 44.89 -8.10
CA TYR A 31 34.25 43.54 -8.59
C TYR A 31 33.80 43.54 -10.07
N GLU A 32 32.83 44.39 -10.43
CA GLU A 32 32.33 44.53 -11.79
C GLU A 32 33.43 44.94 -12.76
N ASN A 33 34.28 45.89 -12.37
CA ASN A 33 35.42 46.31 -13.18
C ASN A 33 36.48 45.21 -13.34
N ARG A 34 36.72 44.40 -12.30
CA ARG A 34 37.61 43.22 -12.40
C ARG A 34 37.02 42.17 -13.34
N LEU A 35 35.74 41.86 -13.18
CA LEU A 35 35.04 40.88 -14.02
C LEU A 35 35.03 41.32 -15.49
N LYS A 36 34.79 42.60 -15.79
CA LYS A 36 34.90 43.15 -17.15
C LYS A 36 36.31 42.94 -17.74
N LYS A 37 37.35 43.24 -16.98
CA LYS A 37 38.75 43.05 -17.44
C LYS A 37 39.07 41.57 -17.66
N ASP A 38 38.60 40.69 -16.80
CA ASP A 38 38.78 39.25 -16.96
C ASP A 38 38.04 38.76 -18.22
N ILE A 39 36.80 39.20 -18.44
CA ILE A 39 36.01 38.85 -19.63
C ILE A 39 36.74 39.26 -20.91
N GLU A 40 37.23 40.50 -20.98
CA GLU A 40 37.96 40.98 -22.16
C GLU A 40 39.26 40.20 -22.38
N ARG A 41 40.02 39.89 -21.33
CA ARG A 41 41.22 39.05 -21.43
C ARG A 41 40.90 37.66 -21.97
N THR A 42 39.86 37.02 -21.47
CA THR A 42 39.42 35.71 -21.95
C THR A 42 38.94 35.76 -23.39
N LYS A 43 38.22 36.82 -23.80
CA LYS A 43 37.84 37.04 -25.21
C LYS A 43 39.06 37.19 -26.11
N GLU A 44 40.11 37.88 -25.67
CA GLU A 44 41.36 38.00 -26.41
C GLU A 44 42.07 36.65 -26.57
N TYR A 45 42.14 35.83 -25.51
CA TYR A 45 42.67 34.47 -25.60
C TYR A 45 41.87 33.61 -26.58
N ILE A 46 40.54 33.68 -26.55
CA ILE A 46 39.68 32.98 -27.52
C ILE A 46 39.98 33.47 -28.94
N LYS A 47 40.14 34.78 -29.16
CA LYS A 47 40.45 35.36 -30.47
C LYS A 47 41.83 34.90 -30.98
N GLN A 48 42.83 34.86 -30.12
CA GLN A 48 44.16 34.35 -30.45
C GLN A 48 44.12 32.85 -30.77
N ALA A 49 43.43 32.05 -29.96
CA ALA A 49 43.24 30.63 -30.19
C ALA A 49 42.52 30.35 -31.52
N ASN A 50 41.46 31.09 -31.83
CA ASN A 50 40.74 30.96 -33.10
C ASN A 50 41.62 31.33 -34.30
N ARG A 51 42.44 32.38 -34.19
CA ARG A 51 43.42 32.72 -35.24
C ARG A 51 44.45 31.62 -35.43
N ALA A 52 44.96 31.05 -34.34
CA ALA A 52 45.89 29.93 -34.40
C ALA A 52 45.25 28.70 -35.08
N ILE A 53 44.03 28.33 -34.68
CA ILE A 53 43.27 27.24 -35.30
C ILE A 53 43.12 27.45 -36.81
N VAL A 54 42.78 28.67 -37.24
CA VAL A 54 42.66 28.99 -38.68
C VAL A 54 44.02 28.86 -39.38
N SER A 55 45.10 29.38 -38.79
CA SER A 55 46.44 29.26 -39.38
C SER A 55 46.94 27.82 -39.50
N PHE A 56 46.51 26.92 -38.60
CA PHE A 56 46.86 25.50 -38.67
C PHE A 56 45.95 24.70 -39.60
N ARG A 57 44.71 25.16 -39.86
CA ARG A 57 43.80 24.50 -40.82
C ARG A 57 44.33 24.52 -42.25
N ASP A 58 45.00 25.59 -42.65
CA ASP A 58 45.60 25.70 -43.99
C ASP A 58 46.78 24.72 -44.17
N VAL A 59 47.34 24.18 -43.08
CA VAL A 59 48.42 23.17 -43.06
C VAL A 59 47.87 21.74 -42.91
N GLU A 60 46.63 21.55 -42.42
CA GLU A 60 46.02 20.25 -42.11
C GLU A 60 45.46 19.48 -43.32
N VAL A 61 45.36 20.09 -44.51
CA VAL A 61 44.79 19.45 -45.71
C VAL A 61 45.55 18.17 -46.12
N SER A 62 46.81 18.01 -45.67
CA SER A 62 47.62 16.81 -45.97
C SER A 62 47.82 15.84 -44.79
N ALA A 63 47.50 16.20 -43.55
CA ALA A 63 47.82 15.41 -42.35
C ALA A 63 46.60 14.71 -41.70
N SER A 64 45.38 15.02 -42.15
CA SER A 64 44.11 14.69 -41.50
C SER A 64 43.53 13.30 -41.81
N GLN A 65 44.21 12.45 -42.59
CA GLN A 65 43.71 11.11 -42.96
C GLN A 65 44.12 9.96 -42.01
N ASP A 66 45.07 10.15 -41.09
CA ASP A 66 45.54 9.08 -40.20
C ASP A 66 44.82 9.09 -38.85
N HIS A 67 43.76 8.27 -38.74
CA HIS A 67 42.91 8.16 -37.55
C HIS A 67 43.70 7.78 -36.28
N ARG A 68 44.80 7.01 -36.41
CA ARG A 68 45.62 6.60 -35.27
C ARG A 68 46.37 7.78 -34.66
N ARG A 69 46.90 8.68 -35.48
CA ARG A 69 47.56 9.92 -35.01
C ARG A 69 46.58 10.83 -34.28
N ARG A 70 45.34 10.94 -34.78
CA ARG A 70 44.30 11.71 -34.12
C ARG A 70 43.95 11.15 -32.74
N ILE A 71 43.85 9.83 -32.59
CA ILE A 71 43.59 9.18 -31.30
C ILE A 71 44.73 9.45 -30.31
N ILE A 72 46.00 9.33 -30.74
CA ILE A 72 47.16 9.62 -29.89
C ILE A 72 47.19 11.10 -29.49
N ALA A 73 46.94 12.02 -30.43
CA ALA A 73 46.90 13.45 -30.16
C ALA A 73 45.76 13.82 -29.20
N LEU A 74 44.58 13.21 -29.33
CA LEU A 74 43.47 13.40 -28.40
C LEU A 74 43.84 12.89 -27.00
N TYR A 75 44.44 11.71 -26.89
CA TYR A 75 44.91 11.18 -25.61
C TYR A 75 45.90 12.11 -24.92
N GLU A 76 46.88 12.65 -25.66
CA GLU A 76 47.83 13.62 -25.12
C GLU A 76 47.17 14.96 -24.76
N ALA A 77 46.19 15.42 -25.54
CA ALA A 77 45.45 16.63 -25.25
C ALA A 77 44.62 16.49 -23.97
N TYR A 78 43.91 15.38 -23.78
CA TYR A 78 43.12 15.11 -22.57
C TYR A 78 43.97 14.95 -21.31
N LYS A 79 45.26 14.62 -21.44
CA LYS A 79 46.19 14.55 -20.31
C LYS A 79 46.53 15.92 -19.73
N LYS A 80 46.34 17.01 -20.47
CA LYS A 80 46.71 18.37 -20.06
C LYS A 80 45.49 19.25 -19.91
N ILE A 81 45.48 20.10 -18.88
CA ILE A 81 44.45 21.13 -18.73
C ILE A 81 44.84 22.32 -19.62
N PRO A 82 44.01 22.68 -20.62
CA PRO A 82 44.38 23.69 -21.63
C PRO A 82 44.28 25.13 -21.12
N TYR A 83 43.48 25.38 -20.08
CA TYR A 83 43.32 26.69 -19.48
C TYR A 83 43.46 26.61 -17.96
N ASN A 84 44.44 27.34 -17.42
CA ASN A 84 44.64 27.50 -15.99
C ASN A 84 44.24 28.92 -15.60
N SER A 85 43.16 29.01 -14.86
CA SER A 85 42.66 30.28 -14.32
C SER A 85 43.63 30.86 -13.30
N SER A 86 43.88 32.17 -13.36
CA SER A 86 44.64 32.87 -12.31
C SER A 86 43.84 32.92 -11.00
N LYS A 87 44.54 32.98 -9.86
CA LYS A 87 43.91 33.06 -8.53
C LYS A 87 43.03 34.30 -8.34
N ASP A 88 43.28 35.34 -9.12
CA ASP A 88 42.55 36.61 -9.06
C ASP A 88 41.37 36.69 -10.04
N GLU A 89 41.10 35.62 -10.81
CA GLU A 89 40.01 35.61 -11.78
C GLU A 89 38.64 35.45 -11.12
N SER A 90 37.76 36.40 -11.42
CA SER A 90 36.39 36.46 -10.89
C SER A 90 35.36 35.70 -11.73
N ILE A 91 35.73 35.26 -12.94
CA ILE A 91 34.84 34.59 -13.89
C ILE A 91 34.30 33.26 -13.36
N GLY A 92 35.11 32.49 -12.63
CA GLY A 92 34.69 31.21 -12.07
C GLY A 92 33.53 31.38 -11.08
N LEU A 93 33.63 32.39 -10.20
CA LEU A 93 32.57 32.73 -9.25
C LEU A 93 31.32 33.25 -9.97
N ALA A 94 31.48 34.12 -10.96
CA ALA A 94 30.37 34.64 -11.75
C ALA A 94 29.61 33.52 -12.50
N THR A 95 30.36 32.59 -13.11
CA THR A 95 29.79 31.44 -13.82
C THR A 95 29.06 30.50 -12.87
N ALA A 96 29.67 30.20 -11.71
CA ALA A 96 29.03 29.39 -10.69
C ALA A 96 27.73 30.03 -10.17
N SER A 97 27.76 31.34 -9.90
CA SER A 97 26.59 32.10 -9.46
C SER A 97 25.47 32.05 -10.50
N GLN A 98 25.78 32.27 -11.78
CA GLN A 98 24.79 32.20 -12.85
C GLN A 98 24.21 30.80 -13.02
N SER A 99 25.04 29.76 -12.91
CA SER A 99 24.57 28.37 -12.95
C SER A 99 23.64 28.04 -11.78
N ILE A 100 23.99 28.47 -10.57
CA ILE A 100 23.14 28.29 -9.39
C ILE A 100 21.81 29.03 -9.57
N GLU A 101 21.84 30.28 -10.04
CA GLU A 101 20.63 31.06 -10.28
C GLU A 101 19.70 30.38 -11.29
N ARG A 102 20.25 29.86 -12.40
CA ARG A 102 19.48 29.08 -13.38
C ARG A 102 18.88 27.82 -12.77
N LEU A 103 19.65 27.08 -11.96
CA LEU A 103 19.16 25.88 -11.28
C LEU A 103 18.02 26.20 -10.30
N VAL A 104 18.13 27.30 -9.56
CA VAL A 104 17.06 27.78 -8.67
C VAL A 104 15.80 28.15 -9.46
N GLN A 105 15.94 28.86 -10.58
CA GLN A 105 14.81 29.20 -11.45
C GLN A 105 14.13 27.96 -12.03
N GLN A 106 14.91 26.99 -12.52
CA GLN A 106 14.39 25.71 -13.01
C GLN A 106 13.68 24.92 -11.92
N HIS A 107 14.25 24.87 -10.71
CA HIS A 107 13.65 24.18 -9.59
C HIS A 107 12.34 24.84 -9.15
N ALA A 108 12.28 26.18 -9.12
CA ALA A 108 11.06 26.91 -8.81
C ALA A 108 9.95 26.58 -9.82
N GLN A 109 10.25 26.64 -11.11
CA GLN A 109 9.30 26.29 -12.18
C GLN A 109 8.81 24.85 -12.06
N ALA A 110 9.72 23.88 -11.88
CA ALA A 110 9.36 22.48 -11.71
C ALA A 110 8.49 22.24 -10.46
N THR A 111 8.72 22.99 -9.38
CA THR A 111 7.92 22.92 -8.16
C THR A 111 6.51 23.44 -8.39
N ASP A 112 6.36 24.55 -9.12
CA ASP A 112 5.06 25.14 -9.46
C ASP A 112 4.24 24.23 -10.39
N ASP A 113 4.89 23.61 -11.38
CA ASP A 113 4.28 22.64 -12.28
C ASP A 113 3.80 21.38 -11.54
N LEU A 114 4.63 20.85 -10.63
CA LEU A 114 4.24 19.71 -9.79
C LEU A 114 3.08 20.05 -8.85
N ASN A 115 3.10 21.24 -8.23
CA ASN A 115 2.04 21.67 -7.33
C ASN A 115 0.71 21.88 -8.06
N SER A 116 0.74 22.48 -9.26
CA SER A 116 -0.47 22.67 -10.07
C SER A 116 -1.05 21.34 -10.58
N SER A 117 -0.19 20.43 -11.05
CA SER A 117 -0.60 19.10 -11.49
C SER A 117 -1.17 18.24 -10.36
N ASN A 118 -0.51 18.22 -9.20
CA ASN A 118 -0.98 17.46 -8.03
C ASN A 118 -2.32 17.98 -7.53
N ARG A 119 -2.47 19.31 -7.40
CA ARG A 119 -3.75 19.92 -6.97
C ARG A 119 -4.88 19.54 -7.92
N GLN A 120 -4.63 19.56 -9.23
CA GLN A 120 -5.65 19.19 -10.21
C GLN A 120 -6.03 17.70 -10.11
N SER A 121 -5.05 16.81 -9.97
CA SER A 121 -5.30 15.38 -9.80
C SER A 121 -6.06 15.06 -8.50
N GLU A 122 -5.72 15.73 -7.40
CA GLU A 122 -6.42 15.58 -6.12
C GLU A 122 -7.87 16.06 -6.21
N ILE A 123 -8.11 17.20 -6.85
CA ILE A 123 -9.46 17.72 -7.08
C ILE A 123 -10.30 16.75 -7.91
N GLU A 124 -9.72 16.15 -8.96
CA GLU A 124 -10.42 15.16 -9.79
C GLU A 124 -10.77 13.89 -9.00
N LYS A 125 -9.84 13.37 -8.19
CA LYS A 125 -10.10 12.23 -7.30
C LYS A 125 -11.22 12.51 -6.31
N ILE A 126 -11.22 13.69 -5.69
CA ILE A 126 -12.27 14.10 -4.75
C ILE A 126 -13.62 14.23 -5.46
N LYS A 127 -13.66 14.80 -6.68
CA LYS A 127 -14.89 14.88 -7.47
C LYS A 127 -15.45 13.50 -7.82
N MET A 128 -14.60 12.56 -8.23
CA MET A 128 -15.01 11.18 -8.47
C MET A 128 -15.56 10.53 -7.20
N ALA A 129 -14.85 10.62 -6.08
CA ALA A 129 -15.31 10.06 -4.81
C ALA A 129 -16.66 10.66 -4.37
N MET A 130 -16.85 11.98 -4.50
CA MET A 130 -18.14 12.62 -4.20
C MET A 130 -19.27 12.11 -5.11
N SER A 131 -18.98 11.87 -6.39
CA SER A 131 -19.94 11.28 -7.32
C SER A 131 -20.33 9.86 -6.89
N ASP A 132 -19.35 9.05 -6.49
CA ASP A 132 -19.58 7.68 -6.02
C ASP A 132 -20.39 7.66 -4.72
N TYR A 133 -20.09 8.55 -3.76
CA TYR A 133 -20.87 8.68 -2.53
C TYR A 133 -22.30 9.13 -2.79
N ARG A 134 -22.53 10.05 -3.74
CA ARG A 134 -23.89 10.43 -4.16
C ARG A 134 -24.66 9.25 -4.71
N ARG A 135 -24.05 8.50 -5.63
CA ARG A 135 -24.66 7.31 -6.20
C ARG A 135 -24.96 6.25 -5.14
N LEU A 136 -24.07 6.08 -4.17
CA LEU A 136 -24.29 5.16 -3.06
C LEU A 136 -25.46 5.62 -2.19
N SER A 137 -25.58 6.92 -1.92
CA SER A 137 -26.73 7.48 -1.20
C SER A 137 -28.03 7.19 -1.93
N GLU A 138 -28.09 7.42 -3.25
CA GLU A 138 -29.27 7.12 -4.06
C GLU A 138 -29.65 5.63 -3.98
N ILE A 139 -28.68 4.72 -4.07
CA ILE A 139 -28.92 3.28 -3.92
C ILE A 139 -29.42 2.94 -2.50
N ILE A 140 -28.89 3.58 -1.47
CA ILE A 140 -29.33 3.36 -0.09
C ILE A 140 -30.78 3.85 0.07
N ASP A 141 -31.12 5.01 -0.48
CA ASP A 141 -32.47 5.57 -0.43
C ASP A 141 -33.46 4.63 -1.15
N ASP A 142 -33.10 4.12 -2.34
CA ASP A 142 -33.89 3.14 -3.09
C ASP A 142 -34.11 1.85 -2.28
N VAL A 143 -33.05 1.33 -1.65
CA VAL A 143 -33.13 0.12 -0.81
C VAL A 143 -33.99 0.36 0.41
N VAL A 144 -33.87 1.53 1.07
CA VAL A 144 -34.69 1.89 2.22
C VAL A 144 -36.16 1.98 1.81
N GLU A 145 -36.47 2.58 0.67
CA GLU A 145 -37.83 2.66 0.15
C GLU A 145 -38.38 1.27 -0.18
N GLU A 146 -37.60 0.40 -0.82
CA GLU A 146 -37.98 -0.98 -1.11
C GLU A 146 -38.25 -1.78 0.18
N LYS A 147 -37.38 -1.63 1.20
CA LYS A 147 -37.53 -2.31 2.48
C LYS A 147 -38.71 -1.78 3.28
N MET A 148 -38.98 -0.47 3.27
CA MET A 148 -40.18 0.10 3.87
C MET A 148 -41.45 -0.44 3.22
N LYS A 149 -41.50 -0.51 1.89
CA LYS A 149 -42.63 -1.13 1.16
C LYS A 149 -42.83 -2.59 1.59
N ARG A 150 -41.76 -3.37 1.71
CA ARG A 150 -41.84 -4.77 2.19
C ARG A 150 -42.31 -4.86 3.64
N LEU A 151 -41.87 -3.96 4.51
CA LEU A 151 -42.32 -3.88 5.90
C LEU A 151 -43.80 -3.60 6.00
N GLN A 152 -44.32 -2.63 5.24
CA GLN A 152 -45.76 -2.33 5.18
C GLN A 152 -46.57 -3.54 4.70
N VAL A 153 -46.07 -4.31 3.73
CA VAL A 153 -46.72 -5.55 3.28
C VAL A 153 -46.74 -6.62 4.38
N ILE A 154 -45.67 -6.72 5.17
CA ILE A 154 -45.61 -7.65 6.31
C ILE A 154 -46.55 -7.19 7.43
N GLU A 155 -46.56 -5.91 7.77
CA GLU A 155 -47.46 -5.32 8.77
C GLU A 155 -48.93 -5.54 8.39
N ALA A 156 -49.32 -5.22 7.16
CA ALA A 156 -50.67 -5.48 6.67
C ALA A 156 -51.05 -6.97 6.75
N ARG A 157 -50.09 -7.87 6.50
CA ARG A 157 -50.31 -9.32 6.59
C ARG A 157 -50.37 -9.84 8.03
N ILE A 158 -49.64 -9.21 8.96
CA ILE A 158 -49.75 -9.49 10.40
C ILE A 158 -51.12 -9.02 10.91
N GLU A 159 -51.58 -7.86 10.45
CA GLU A 159 -52.87 -7.31 10.83
C GLU A 159 -54.02 -8.18 10.30
N GLU A 160 -53.93 -8.65 9.05
CA GLU A 160 -54.83 -9.67 8.48
C GLU A 160 -54.79 -10.99 9.28
N MET A 161 -53.60 -11.44 9.70
CA MET A 161 -53.44 -12.63 10.54
C MET A 161 -54.01 -12.47 11.95
N ASN A 162 -53.95 -11.27 12.55
CA ASN A 162 -54.56 -11.00 13.85
C ASN A 162 -56.08 -11.05 13.78
N VAL A 163 -56.69 -10.53 12.71
CA VAL A 163 -58.13 -10.63 12.45
C VAL A 163 -58.56 -12.10 12.28
N ASP A 164 -57.75 -12.93 11.64
CA ASP A 164 -58.01 -14.37 11.48
C ASP A 164 -57.91 -15.17 12.80
N ILE A 165 -57.05 -14.77 13.72
CA ILE A 165 -56.85 -15.42 15.03
C ILE A 165 -57.99 -15.14 16.01
N GLU A 166 -58.65 -13.98 15.91
CA GLU A 166 -59.84 -13.65 16.71
C GLU A 166 -61.10 -14.41 16.28
N SER A 167 -61.11 -15.02 15.09
CA SER A 167 -62.16 -15.94 14.67
C SER A 167 -61.90 -17.35 15.23
N GLU A 168 -62.92 -18.01 15.81
CA GLU A 168 -62.85 -19.36 16.42
C GLU A 168 -62.27 -20.47 15.50
N ASN A 169 -62.12 -20.21 14.20
CA ASN A 169 -61.51 -21.12 13.22
C ASN A 169 -59.99 -20.90 13.00
N GLY A 170 -59.37 -19.88 13.60
CA GLY A 170 -57.96 -19.49 13.37
C GLY A 170 -56.91 -20.35 14.10
N ILE A 171 -57.23 -20.84 15.30
CA ILE A 171 -56.31 -21.63 16.15
C ILE A 171 -55.91 -22.97 15.50
N SER A 172 -56.84 -23.56 14.73
CA SER A 172 -56.62 -24.79 13.96
C SER A 172 -55.62 -24.60 12.80
N LYS A 173 -55.73 -23.49 12.05
CA LYS A 173 -54.83 -23.16 10.93
C LYS A 173 -53.45 -22.67 11.39
N PHE A 174 -53.37 -22.03 12.56
CA PHE A 174 -52.11 -21.56 13.16
C PHE A 174 -51.16 -22.71 13.52
N ASN A 175 -51.67 -23.79 14.13
CA ASN A 175 -50.88 -24.97 14.49
C ASN A 175 -50.35 -25.76 13.27
N GLN A 176 -50.99 -25.60 12.10
CA GLN A 176 -50.57 -26.23 10.86
C GLN A 176 -49.48 -25.44 10.13
N LYS A 177 -49.54 -24.10 10.18
CA LYS A 177 -48.52 -23.21 9.56
C LYS A 177 -47.24 -23.09 10.39
N SER A 178 -47.30 -23.06 11.72
CA SER A 178 -46.09 -23.00 12.55
C SER A 178 -45.21 -24.25 12.42
N LYS A 179 -45.83 -25.43 12.21
CA LYS A 179 -45.12 -26.66 11.83
C LYS A 179 -44.39 -26.52 10.50
N GLY A 180 -44.94 -25.79 9.52
CA GLY A 180 -44.30 -25.53 8.22
C GLY A 180 -43.12 -24.56 8.30
N THR A 181 -43.17 -23.57 9.19
CA THR A 181 -42.05 -22.64 9.42
C THR A 181 -40.91 -23.32 10.20
N LEU A 182 -41.25 -24.21 11.14
CA LEU A 182 -40.25 -24.99 11.88
C LEU A 182 -39.54 -26.00 10.97
N THR A 183 -40.25 -26.66 10.05
CA THR A 183 -39.65 -27.60 9.10
C THR A 183 -38.77 -26.92 8.06
N THR A 184 -39.09 -25.70 7.66
CA THR A 184 -38.24 -24.89 6.75
C THR A 184 -36.96 -24.40 7.44
N ILE A 185 -37.05 -23.93 8.68
CA ILE A 185 -35.86 -23.59 9.48
C ILE A 185 -35.01 -24.84 9.71
N GLN A 186 -35.62 -25.99 10.00
CA GLN A 186 -34.90 -27.25 10.15
C GLN A 186 -34.23 -27.71 8.85
N SER A 187 -34.86 -27.51 7.69
CA SER A 187 -34.25 -27.82 6.39
C SER A 187 -33.06 -26.92 6.07
N ASP A 188 -33.14 -25.63 6.44
CA ASP A 188 -32.06 -24.66 6.20
C ASP A 188 -30.85 -24.93 7.12
N ILE A 189 -31.11 -25.29 8.38
CA ILE A 189 -30.06 -25.75 9.32
C ILE A 189 -29.41 -27.03 8.77
N GLN A 190 -30.18 -28.00 8.27
CA GLN A 190 -29.62 -29.21 7.67
C GLN A 190 -28.81 -28.91 6.39
N ALA A 191 -29.23 -27.94 5.58
CA ALA A 191 -28.51 -27.53 4.38
C ALA A 191 -27.16 -26.89 4.72
N THR A 192 -27.14 -26.00 5.71
CA THR A 192 -25.91 -25.36 6.20
C THR A 192 -24.96 -26.34 6.89
N GLU A 193 -25.47 -27.29 7.67
CA GLU A 193 -24.68 -28.39 8.25
C GLU A 193 -24.02 -29.25 7.17
N ARG A 194 -24.74 -29.60 6.09
CA ARG A 194 -24.19 -30.36 4.96
C ARG A 194 -23.09 -29.57 4.24
N LEU A 195 -23.30 -28.27 4.05
CA LEU A 195 -22.31 -27.39 3.41
C LEU A 195 -21.05 -27.27 4.27
N LEU A 196 -21.18 -27.09 5.59
CA LEU A 196 -20.06 -27.10 6.53
C LEU A 196 -19.30 -28.43 6.49
N ALA A 197 -20.00 -29.57 6.49
CA ALA A 197 -19.38 -30.89 6.39
C ALA A 197 -18.57 -31.06 5.09
N LEU A 198 -19.07 -30.54 3.96
CA LEU A 198 -18.35 -30.55 2.67
C LEU A 198 -17.09 -29.67 2.71
N HIS A 199 -17.18 -28.47 3.28
CA HIS A 199 -16.01 -27.59 3.40
C HIS A 199 -14.95 -28.15 4.36
N LEU A 200 -15.37 -28.67 5.52
CA LEU A 200 -14.47 -29.34 6.46
C LEU A 200 -13.74 -30.50 5.78
N LYS A 201 -14.46 -31.36 5.05
CA LYS A 201 -13.86 -32.44 4.27
C LYS A 201 -12.81 -31.91 3.29
N ARG A 202 -13.14 -30.87 2.51
CA ARG A 202 -12.21 -30.27 1.55
C ARG A 202 -10.96 -29.68 2.22
N ILE A 203 -11.11 -28.99 3.36
CA ILE A 203 -10.01 -28.39 4.11
C ILE A 203 -9.11 -29.47 4.70
N ILE A 204 -9.68 -30.49 5.34
CA ILE A 204 -8.92 -31.62 5.90
C ILE A 204 -8.17 -32.36 4.80
N THR A 205 -8.78 -32.61 3.64
CA THR A 205 -8.09 -33.26 2.52
C THR A 205 -6.92 -32.41 2.01
N LYS A 206 -7.06 -31.08 1.93
CA LYS A 206 -5.95 -30.18 1.58
C LYS A 206 -4.86 -30.17 2.65
N PHE A 207 -5.24 -30.11 3.92
CA PHE A 207 -4.31 -30.15 5.05
C PHE A 207 -3.49 -31.45 5.04
N LEU A 208 -4.15 -32.59 4.86
CA LEU A 208 -3.48 -33.87 4.74
C LEU A 208 -2.57 -33.92 3.51
N ALA A 209 -2.99 -33.40 2.35
CA ALA A 209 -2.12 -33.34 1.17
C ALA A 209 -0.87 -32.46 1.36
N VAL A 210 -0.97 -31.40 2.16
CA VAL A 210 0.19 -30.56 2.52
C VAL A 210 1.10 -31.30 3.51
N GLN A 211 0.54 -31.98 4.51
CA GLN A 211 1.31 -32.79 5.48
C GLN A 211 1.86 -34.10 4.89
N ASP A 212 1.26 -34.64 3.83
CA ASP A 212 1.73 -35.85 3.14
C ASP A 212 3.12 -35.64 2.50
N SER A 213 3.49 -34.39 2.20
CA SER A 213 4.85 -34.03 1.81
C SER A 213 5.90 -34.29 2.92
N GLU A 214 5.46 -34.37 4.18
CA GLU A 214 6.29 -34.65 5.37
C GLU A 214 6.18 -36.10 5.87
N PHE A 215 5.07 -36.80 5.57
CA PHE A 215 4.79 -38.16 6.05
C PHE A 215 4.47 -39.11 4.88
N SER A 216 5.48 -39.82 4.36
CA SER A 216 5.44 -40.76 3.21
C SER A 216 4.47 -41.97 3.31
N ASN A 217 3.46 -41.94 4.18
CA ASN A 217 2.63 -43.10 4.55
C ASN A 217 1.19 -43.06 4.01
N LEU A 218 0.74 -42.02 3.27
CA LEU A 218 -0.60 -41.98 2.66
C LEU A 218 -0.61 -42.44 1.19
N SER A 219 -0.12 -43.65 0.90
CA SER A 219 -0.24 -44.22 -0.46
C SER A 219 -1.57 -44.95 -0.72
N ASP A 220 -2.36 -45.25 0.32
CA ASP A 220 -3.63 -45.97 0.21
C ASP A 220 -4.85 -45.04 0.35
N ALA A 221 -5.66 -44.97 -0.71
CA ALA A 221 -6.88 -44.16 -0.78
C ALA A 221 -7.91 -44.51 0.31
N THR A 222 -7.89 -45.74 0.83
CA THR A 222 -8.79 -46.17 1.90
C THR A 222 -8.40 -45.56 3.25
N ILE A 223 -7.10 -45.47 3.54
CA ILE A 223 -6.55 -44.87 4.76
C ILE A 223 -6.75 -43.35 4.76
N VAL A 224 -6.62 -42.69 3.60
CA VAL A 224 -6.95 -41.26 3.45
C VAL A 224 -8.42 -41.00 3.76
N LYS A 225 -9.32 -41.84 3.26
CA LYS A 225 -10.76 -41.68 3.48
C LYS A 225 -11.14 -41.87 4.96
N THR A 226 -10.57 -42.86 5.63
CA THR A 226 -10.84 -43.12 7.06
C THR A 226 -10.27 -42.02 7.96
N THR A 227 -9.05 -41.54 7.68
CA THR A 227 -8.42 -40.43 8.42
C THR A 227 -9.16 -39.11 8.23
N VAL A 228 -9.59 -38.77 7.01
CA VAL A 228 -10.44 -37.58 6.75
C VAL A 228 -11.73 -37.68 7.55
N GLN A 229 -12.37 -38.85 7.56
CA GLN A 229 -13.61 -39.07 8.30
C GLN A 229 -13.41 -38.99 9.83
N GLN A 230 -12.28 -39.46 10.35
CA GLN A 230 -11.93 -39.35 11.76
C GLN A 230 -11.68 -37.89 12.18
N CYS A 231 -10.89 -37.13 11.40
CA CYS A 231 -10.69 -35.69 11.63
C CYS A 231 -11.99 -34.90 11.55
N GLN A 232 -12.86 -35.22 10.58
CA GLN A 232 -14.15 -34.58 10.41
C GLN A 232 -15.07 -34.87 11.61
N ASN A 233 -15.13 -36.13 12.06
CA ASN A 233 -15.92 -36.51 13.22
C ASN A 233 -15.40 -35.86 14.52
N MET A 234 -14.09 -35.72 14.67
CA MET A 234 -13.47 -35.01 15.78
C MET A 234 -13.91 -33.54 15.82
N LEU A 235 -13.81 -32.82 14.69
CA LEU A 235 -14.20 -31.41 14.61
C LEU A 235 -15.72 -31.22 14.80
N ILE A 236 -16.54 -32.10 14.24
CA ILE A 236 -18.00 -32.05 14.45
C ILE A 236 -18.34 -32.31 15.92
N ARG A 237 -17.65 -33.23 16.59
CA ARG A 237 -17.84 -33.47 18.04
C ARG A 237 -17.46 -32.25 18.87
N LEU A 238 -16.38 -31.56 18.52
CA LEU A 238 -15.98 -30.31 19.15
C LEU A 238 -16.98 -29.17 18.93
N LEU A 239 -17.59 -29.08 17.74
CA LEU A 239 -18.60 -28.06 17.44
C LEU A 239 -19.96 -28.35 18.09
N LYS A 240 -20.30 -29.62 18.32
CA LYS A 240 -21.55 -30.03 18.97
C LYS A 240 -21.46 -30.09 20.49
N SER A 241 -20.26 -30.10 21.05
CA SER A 241 -20.05 -30.08 22.50
C SER A 241 -20.30 -28.68 23.05
N ASP A 242 -21.05 -28.59 24.14
CA ASP A 242 -21.26 -27.32 24.85
C ASP A 242 -19.92 -26.74 25.32
N SER A 243 -19.83 -25.40 25.38
CA SER A 243 -18.62 -24.64 25.73
C SER A 243 -18.06 -24.94 27.14
N SER A 244 -18.69 -25.81 27.93
CA SER A 244 -18.22 -26.29 29.23
C SER A 244 -17.63 -27.70 29.19
N THR A 245 -17.80 -28.46 28.10
CA THR A 245 -17.48 -29.90 28.05
C THR A 245 -16.17 -30.18 27.34
N TRP A 246 -15.34 -31.05 27.94
CA TRP A 246 -14.09 -31.52 27.34
C TRP A 246 -14.37 -32.73 26.46
N VAL A 247 -13.92 -32.69 25.20
CA VAL A 247 -14.09 -33.79 24.24
C VAL A 247 -12.87 -34.69 24.28
N GLN A 248 -13.09 -35.95 24.63
CA GLN A 248 -12.06 -36.98 24.63
C GLN A 248 -11.81 -37.48 23.20
N VAL A 249 -10.55 -37.37 22.75
CA VAL A 249 -10.11 -37.79 21.42
C VAL A 249 -8.89 -38.70 21.56
N HIS A 250 -8.87 -39.79 20.81
CA HIS A 250 -7.71 -40.67 20.67
C HIS A 250 -6.97 -40.26 19.40
N PRO A 251 -5.83 -39.54 19.50
CA PRO A 251 -5.17 -39.00 18.33
C PRO A 251 -4.33 -40.08 17.62
N ASN A 252 -4.66 -40.36 16.37
CA ASN A 252 -3.73 -40.95 15.39
C ASN A 252 -2.64 -39.91 15.00
N ASN A 253 -1.54 -40.37 14.38
CA ASN A 253 -0.42 -39.52 13.94
C ASN A 253 -0.89 -38.26 13.17
N PHE A 254 -1.87 -38.41 12.28
CA PHE A 254 -2.41 -37.31 11.47
C PHE A 254 -3.35 -36.36 12.25
N THR A 255 -4.21 -36.90 13.12
CA THR A 255 -5.05 -36.08 14.00
C THR A 255 -4.22 -35.32 15.02
N SER A 256 -3.09 -35.88 15.48
CA SER A 256 -2.14 -35.19 16.37
C SER A 256 -1.50 -33.98 15.69
N GLY A 257 -1.13 -34.09 14.41
CA GLY A 257 -0.65 -32.95 13.61
C GLY A 257 -1.70 -31.85 13.45
N LEU A 258 -2.96 -32.24 13.21
CA LEU A 258 -4.08 -31.30 13.15
C LEU A 258 -4.31 -30.60 14.49
N ILE A 259 -4.32 -31.36 15.59
CA ILE A 259 -4.52 -30.83 16.95
C ILE A 259 -3.39 -29.85 17.30
N LYS A 260 -2.12 -30.20 17.05
CA LYS A 260 -1.00 -29.27 17.23
C LYS A 260 -1.20 -27.97 16.47
N THR A 261 -1.64 -28.05 15.22
CA THR A 261 -1.89 -26.86 14.40
C THR A 261 -3.02 -26.02 14.99
N LEU A 262 -4.10 -26.63 15.46
CA LEU A 262 -5.23 -25.92 16.07
C LEU A 262 -4.87 -25.29 17.43
N VAL A 263 -3.98 -25.92 18.20
CA VAL A 263 -3.43 -25.34 19.45
C VAL A 263 -2.51 -24.17 19.15
N MET A 264 -1.59 -24.31 18.18
CA MET A 264 -0.68 -23.21 17.80
C MET A 264 -1.42 -21.98 17.31
N ASN A 265 -2.60 -22.16 16.71
CA ASN A 265 -3.47 -21.06 16.27
C ASN A 265 -4.49 -20.64 17.33
N ASP A 266 -4.34 -21.07 18.58
CA ASP A 266 -5.18 -20.68 19.71
C ASP A 266 -6.69 -21.01 19.56
N ILE A 267 -7.03 -21.95 18.68
CA ILE A 267 -8.43 -22.33 18.38
C ILE A 267 -8.97 -23.32 19.43
N ILE A 268 -8.10 -24.22 19.93
CA ILE A 268 -8.46 -25.24 20.92
C ILE A 268 -7.54 -25.18 22.14
N LEU A 269 -8.10 -25.54 23.29
CA LEU A 269 -7.40 -25.74 24.54
C LEU A 269 -7.18 -27.24 24.76
N ILE A 270 -6.00 -27.60 25.24
CA ILE A 270 -5.67 -28.94 25.73
C ILE A 270 -5.65 -28.89 27.25
N ARG A 271 -6.26 -29.88 27.90
CA ARG A 271 -6.22 -30.03 29.36
C ARG A 271 -4.91 -30.69 29.79
N ASP A 272 -4.38 -30.29 30.94
CA ASP A 272 -3.07 -30.74 31.45
C ASP A 272 -2.96 -32.26 31.73
N ASP A 273 -4.08 -32.98 31.81
CA ASP A 273 -4.14 -34.44 31.97
C ASP A 273 -4.17 -35.20 30.63
N SER A 274 -3.86 -34.52 29.52
CA SER A 274 -3.81 -35.14 28.20
C SER A 274 -2.52 -35.95 28.02
N GLU A 275 -2.66 -37.27 27.81
CA GLU A 275 -1.58 -38.19 27.48
C GLU A 275 -1.42 -38.35 25.96
N PHE A 276 -0.34 -38.99 25.51
CA PHE A 276 -0.04 -39.18 24.07
C PHE A 276 -1.17 -39.94 23.34
N ASP A 277 -1.79 -40.90 24.01
CA ASP A 277 -2.87 -41.74 23.47
C ASP A 277 -4.27 -41.17 23.74
N LEU A 278 -4.40 -40.18 24.62
CA LEU A 278 -5.68 -39.62 25.03
C LEU A 278 -5.61 -38.11 25.28
N GLN A 279 -6.25 -37.33 24.42
CA GLN A 279 -6.27 -35.88 24.53
C GLN A 279 -7.68 -35.37 24.85
N TYR A 280 -7.76 -34.50 25.86
CA TYR A 280 -8.97 -33.78 26.22
C TYR A 280 -8.92 -32.40 25.57
N LEU A 281 -9.78 -32.20 24.58
CA LEU A 281 -9.82 -31.00 23.76
C LEU A 281 -11.06 -30.17 24.07
N LYS A 282 -10.92 -28.85 23.99
CA LYS A 282 -12.03 -27.92 24.15
C LYS A 282 -11.88 -26.75 23.17
N LEU A 283 -12.98 -26.30 22.56
CA LEU A 283 -12.98 -25.06 21.78
C LEU A 283 -12.73 -23.88 22.71
N ARG A 284 -11.84 -22.97 22.32
CA ARG A 284 -11.63 -21.73 23.06
C ARG A 284 -12.89 -20.86 22.95
N ASP A 285 -13.36 -20.36 24.08
CA ASP A 285 -14.45 -19.40 24.10
C ASP A 285 -13.90 -18.03 23.70
N TYR A 286 -14.16 -17.62 22.46
CA TYR A 286 -14.00 -16.24 22.03
C TYR A 286 -15.28 -15.54 22.48
N GLY A 287 -15.24 -14.96 23.68
CA GLY A 287 -16.40 -14.58 24.49
C GLY A 287 -17.63 -14.06 23.73
N ARG A 288 -18.81 -14.40 24.28
CA ARG A 288 -20.09 -13.75 23.94
C ARG A 288 -20.02 -12.23 23.97
#